data_AF-A0A937B5G3-F1
#
_entry.id   AF-A0A937B5G3-F1
#
_cell.length_a   1.000
_cell.length_b   1.000
_cell.length_c   1.000
_cell.angle_alpha   90.00
_cell.angle_beta   90.00
_cell.angle_gamma   90.00
#
_symmetry.space_group_name_H-M   'P 1'
#
loop_
_entity.id
_entity.type
_entity.pdbx_description
1 polymer ?
#
loop_
_entity_poly.entity_id
_entity_poly.type
_entity_poly.pdbx_seq_one_letter_code
_entity_poly.pdbx_strand_id
1 'polypeptide(L)'
;MSTSDEAATKRDSARRARRLALQLTNETDRSRLLTFADQLDAEAQALEEGRPPPPPPQVTHVQQQPQQQATNDDPDETPEK
;
A
#
# COMPACT_ATOMS: atom_id res chain seq x y z
N MET A 1 -25.44 1.88 10.77
CA MET A 1 -24.14 2.08 11.43
C MET A 1 -24.03 3.55 11.74
N SER A 2 -23.84 3.92 13.00
CA SER A 2 -23.66 5.32 13.38
C SER A 2 -22.23 5.75 13.07
N THR A 3 -21.99 7.03 12.75
CA THR A 3 -20.65 7.59 12.49
C THR A 3 -19.68 7.33 13.64
N SER A 4 -20.21 7.25 14.86
CA SER A 4 -19.47 6.90 16.08
C SER A 4 -18.95 5.44 16.08
N ASP A 5 -19.70 4.49 15.51
CA ASP A 5 -19.27 3.08 15.41
C ASP A 5 -18.14 2.92 14.37
N GLU A 6 -18.21 3.70 13.29
CA GLU A 6 -17.19 3.71 12.24
C GLU A 6 -15.88 4.33 12.75
N ALA A 7 -15.95 5.44 13.48
CA ALA A 7 -14.78 6.06 14.10
C ALA A 7 -14.09 5.11 15.11
N ALA A 8 -14.88 4.40 15.94
CA ALA A 8 -14.35 3.42 16.87
C ALA A 8 -13.63 2.26 16.15
N THR A 9 -14.20 1.79 15.04
CA THR A 9 -13.63 0.73 14.20
C THR A 9 -12.29 1.15 13.58
N LYS A 10 -12.19 2.40 13.10
CA LYS A 10 -10.94 2.94 12.55
C LYS A 10 -9.85 3.07 13.60
N ARG A 11 -10.19 3.54 14.82
CA ARG A 11 -9.23 3.56 15.95
C ARG A 11 -8.76 2.17 16.37
N ASP A 12 -9.64 1.18 16.38
CA ASP A 12 -9.22 -0.20 16.69
C ASP A 12 -8.24 -0.72 15.62
N SER A 13 -8.52 -0.44 14.36
CA SER A 13 -7.65 -0.78 13.24
C SER A 13 -6.28 -0.09 13.33
N ALA A 14 -6.24 1.20 13.70
CA ALA A 14 -5.00 1.95 13.94
C ALA A 14 -4.17 1.31 15.07
N ARG A 15 -4.81 0.92 16.18
CA ARG A 15 -4.14 0.22 17.30
C ARG A 15 -3.55 -1.11 16.88
N ARG A 16 -4.27 -1.89 16.06
CA ARG A 16 -3.78 -3.17 15.52
C ARG A 16 -2.57 -2.96 14.59
N ALA A 17 -2.65 -1.97 13.70
CA ALA A 17 -1.54 -1.63 12.80
C ALA A 17 -0.27 -1.23 13.58
N ARG A 18 -0.40 -0.41 14.63
CA ARG A 18 0.73 -0.07 15.52
C ARG A 18 1.30 -1.31 16.22
N ARG A 19 0.44 -2.19 16.72
CA ARG A 19 0.89 -3.44 17.36
C ARG A 19 1.65 -4.33 16.38
N LEU A 20 1.17 -4.45 15.14
CA LEU A 20 1.83 -5.24 14.10
C LEU A 20 3.17 -4.60 13.70
N ALA A 21 3.24 -3.28 13.61
CA ALA A 21 4.46 -2.55 13.31
C ALA A 21 5.60 -2.81 14.32
N LEU A 22 5.26 -3.05 15.60
CA LEU A 22 6.25 -3.40 16.64
C LEU A 22 6.85 -4.80 16.45
N GLN A 23 6.17 -5.68 15.71
CA GLN A 23 6.64 -7.05 15.44
C GLN A 23 7.48 -7.14 14.16
N LEU A 24 7.49 -6.09 13.33
CA LEU A 24 8.26 -6.06 12.09
C LEU A 24 9.70 -5.64 12.33
N THR A 25 10.63 -6.42 11.79
CA THR A 25 12.06 -6.10 11.75
C THR A 25 12.42 -5.24 10.54
N ASN A 26 11.61 -5.28 9.48
CA ASN A 26 11.76 -4.43 8.31
C ASN A 26 11.27 -3.01 8.62
N GLU A 27 12.20 -2.05 8.63
CA GLU A 27 11.93 -0.65 8.94
C GLU A 27 11.03 0.04 7.92
N THR A 28 11.09 -0.36 6.65
CA THR A 28 10.22 0.18 5.59
C THR A 28 8.77 -0.23 5.82
N ASP A 29 8.53 -1.51 6.09
CA ASP A 29 7.19 -2.04 6.32
C ASP A 29 6.61 -1.54 7.65
N ARG A 30 7.46 -1.42 8.68
CA ARG A 30 7.11 -0.76 9.94
C ARG A 30 6.66 0.69 9.70
N SER A 31 7.42 1.46 8.93
CA SER A 31 7.08 2.86 8.62
C SER A 31 5.78 2.99 7.84
N ARG A 32 5.51 2.08 6.90
CA ARG A 32 4.24 2.01 6.17
C ARG A 32 3.06 1.74 7.09
N LEU A 33 3.18 0.77 8.01
CA LEU A 33 2.11 0.46 8.96
C LEU A 33 1.85 1.58 9.95
N LEU A 34 2.89 2.28 10.42
CA LEU A 34 2.73 3.43 11.30
C LEU A 34 2.02 4.58 10.56
N THR A 35 2.45 4.87 9.33
CA THR A 35 1.80 5.87 8.47
C THR A 35 0.33 5.54 8.21
N PHE A 36 0.01 4.27 8.00
CA PHE A 36 -1.36 3.80 7.84
C PHE A 36 -2.18 3.93 9.13
N ALA A 37 -1.59 3.62 10.29
CA ALA A 37 -2.26 3.79 11.57
C ALA A 37 -2.62 5.26 11.85
N ASP A 38 -1.73 6.19 11.51
CA ASP A 38 -1.96 7.61 11.71
C ASP A 38 -3.07 8.14 10.78
N GLN A 39 -3.19 7.60 9.56
CA GLN A 39 -4.32 7.91 8.66
C GLN A 39 -5.65 7.45 9.24
N LEU A 40 -5.70 6.22 9.76
CA LEU A 40 -6.93 5.69 10.37
C LEU A 40 -7.37 6.50 11.59
N ASP A 41 -6.43 6.97 12.42
CA ASP A 41 -6.75 7.86 13.54
C ASP A 41 -7.27 9.22 13.04
N ALA A 42 -6.66 9.80 12.00
CA ALA A 42 -7.12 11.05 11.40
C ALA A 42 -8.51 10.92 10.77
N GLU A 43 -8.78 9.81 10.08
CA GLU A 43 -10.11 9.50 9.54
C GLU A 43 -11.16 9.29 10.64
N ALA A 44 -10.80 8.60 11.72
CA ALA A 44 -11.69 8.43 12.86
C ALA A 44 -12.04 9.77 13.51
N GLN A 45 -11.04 10.65 13.67
CA GLN A 45 -11.25 11.98 14.20
C GLN A 45 -12.13 12.83 13.27
N ALA A 46 -11.89 12.78 11.97
CA ALA A 46 -12.71 13.49 10.98
C ALA A 46 -14.18 13.04 11.02
N LEU A 47 -14.43 11.74 11.18
CA LEU A 47 -15.78 11.17 11.32
C LEU A 47 -16.49 11.63 12.59
N GLU A 48 -15.77 11.79 13.70
CA GLU A 48 -16.34 12.34 14.94
C GLU A 48 -16.62 13.84 14.86
N GLU A 49 -15.73 14.59 14.21
CA GLU A 49 -15.86 16.04 14.01
C GLU A 49 -16.87 16.40 12.91
N GLY A 50 -17.38 15.42 12.16
CA GLY A 50 -18.23 15.65 10.98
C GLY A 50 -17.50 16.38 9.84
N ARG A 51 -16.17 16.32 9.82
CA ARG A 51 -15.30 16.98 8.86
C ARG A 51 -14.91 16.00 7.75
N PRO A 52 -14.74 16.44 6.49
CA PRO A 52 -14.20 15.55 5.46
C PRO A 52 -12.81 15.04 5.87
N PRO A 53 -12.54 13.73 5.75
CA PRO A 53 -11.24 13.17 6.08
C PRO A 53 -10.14 13.71 5.15
N PRO A 54 -8.88 13.75 5.62
CA PRO A 54 -7.76 14.13 4.78
C PRO A 54 -7.61 13.16 3.59
N PRO A 55 -7.18 13.63 2.42
CA PRO A 55 -7.01 12.77 1.25
C PRO A 55 -5.93 11.71 1.52
N PRO A 56 -6.15 10.44 1.11
CA PRO A 56 -5.17 9.39 1.29
C PRO A 56 -3.90 9.67 0.46
N PRO A 57 -2.71 9.22 0.90
CA PRO A 57 -1.49 9.35 0.11
C PRO A 57 -1.64 8.53 -1.17
N GLN A 58 -1.34 9.15 -2.31
CA GLN A 58 -1.36 8.48 -3.60
C GLN A 58 -0.21 7.48 -3.66
N VAL A 59 -0.52 6.19 -3.49
CA VAL A 59 0.44 5.12 -3.73
C VAL A 59 0.53 4.95 -5.24
N THR A 60 1.57 5.51 -5.85
CA THR A 60 1.90 5.24 -7.25
C THR A 60 2.34 3.78 -7.38
N HIS A 61 1.40 2.88 -7.69
CA HIS A 61 1.74 1.52 -8.07
C HIS A 61 2.37 1.55 -9.46
N VAL A 62 3.70 1.60 -9.50
CA VAL A 62 4.47 1.39 -10.73
C VAL A 62 4.37 -0.10 -11.06
N GLN A 63 3.38 -0.49 -11.88
CA GLN A 63 3.35 -1.82 -12.47
C GLN A 63 4.49 -1.93 -13.48
N GLN A 64 5.59 -2.57 -13.07
CA GLN A 64 6.63 -2.98 -14.01
C GLN A 64 6.11 -4.16 -14.81
N GLN A 65 5.72 -3.91 -16.06
CA GLN A 65 5.48 -4.98 -17.03
C GLN A 65 6.85 -5.62 -17.38
N PRO A 66 7.01 -6.95 -17.26
CA PRO A 66 8.19 -7.61 -17.79
C PRO A 66 8.15 -7.57 -19.33
N GLN A 67 9.10 -6.85 -19.94
CA GLN A 67 9.37 -6.96 -21.37
C GLN A 67 9.93 -8.35 -21.66
N GLN A 68 9.15 -9.19 -22.33
CA GLN A 68 9.66 -10.43 -22.91
C GLN A 68 10.51 -10.08 -24.14
N GLN A 69 11.84 -10.06 -23.96
CA GLN A 69 12.78 -10.16 -25.07
C GLN A 69 12.77 -11.60 -25.57
N ALA A 70 12.00 -11.87 -26.63
CA ALA A 70 12.26 -13.01 -27.48
C ALA A 70 13.50 -12.67 -28.32
N THR A 71 14.60 -13.31 -27.97
CA THR A 71 15.89 -13.28 -28.64
C THR A 71 15.69 -13.56 -30.13
N ASN A 72 16.13 -12.63 -30.98
CA ASN A 72 16.49 -12.93 -32.36
C ASN A 72 17.67 -13.90 -32.30
N ASP A 73 17.43 -15.16 -32.64
CA ASP A 73 18.48 -16.11 -32.98
C ASP A 73 18.40 -16.31 -34.50
N ASP A 74 19.22 -15.52 -35.21
CA ASP A 74 19.58 -15.75 -36.60
C ASP A 74 21.11 -15.63 -36.61
N PRO A 75 21.84 -16.68 -37.01
CA PRO A 75 22.41 -16.61 -38.36
C PRO A 75 22.55 -17.97 -39.08
N ASP A 76 22.20 -17.96 -40.36
CA ASP A 76 23.05 -18.38 -41.50
C ASP A 76 24.03 -19.57 -41.32
N GLU A 77 23.69 -20.73 -41.92
CA GLU A 77 24.60 -21.71 -42.59
C GLU A 77 23.69 -22.83 -43.16
N THR A 78 23.62 -23.13 -44.46
CA THR A 78 24.70 -23.72 -45.28
C THR A 78 24.39 -23.62 -46.78
N PRO A 79 25.40 -23.39 -47.64
CA PRO A 79 25.30 -23.55 -49.08
C PRO A 79 25.60 -25.00 -49.48
N GLU A 80 24.80 -25.67 -50.32
CA GLU A 80 25.32 -26.81 -51.08
C GLU A 80 24.56 -27.10 -52.39
N LYS A 81 25.26 -26.75 -53.48
CA LYS A 81 25.43 -27.41 -54.78
C LYS A 81 24.23 -27.91 -55.60
#